data_AF-A0A3S4DHH7-F1
#
_entry.id   AF-A0A3S4DHH7-F1
#
_cell.length_a   1.000
_cell.length_b   1.000
_cell.length_c   1.000
_cell.angle_alpha   90.00
_cell.angle_beta   90.00
_cell.angle_gamma   90.00
#
_symmetry.space_group_name_H-M   'P 1'
#
loop_
_entity.id
_entity.type
_entity.pdbx_description
1 polymer ?
#
loop_
_entity_poly.entity_id
_entity_poly.type
_entity_poly.pdbx_seq_one_letter_code
_entity_poly.pdbx_strand_id
1 'polypeptide(L)'
;MTVPDEQEGPEQFEIGQPSREQRKRIAESLYSDKPKRQKSPADEFEALAFSITSGDCSDYERGRAESYLKTAHSIRQSEQVLSPSIASVAGQVQEWAKIKKVQISKPQAIQLARGNEVTVLDTVYQAHPVTGELIVAGVDRPWRKTLANHKTNELLSRWKKSQPKGKA
;
A
#
# COMPACT_ATOMS: atom_id res chain seq x y z
N MET A 1 5.03 51.52 47.12
CA MET A 1 6.12 50.84 46.36
C MET A 1 6.39 49.55 47.11
N THR A 2 6.31 48.33 46.59
CA THR A 2 6.40 47.80 45.21
C THR A 2 6.04 46.30 45.30
N VAL A 3 5.36 45.75 44.30
CA VAL A 3 5.19 44.29 44.09
C VAL A 3 6.48 43.73 43.47
N PRO A 4 6.88 42.51 43.83
CA PRO A 4 7.10 41.45 42.83
C PRO A 4 6.46 40.13 43.30
N ASP A 5 5.64 39.38 42.57
CA ASP A 5 5.73 38.83 41.20
C ASP A 5 6.85 37.78 41.06
N GLU A 6 6.57 36.54 41.47
CA GLU A 6 7.27 35.32 41.07
C GLU A 6 6.20 34.24 40.81
N GLN A 7 5.68 34.20 39.58
CA GLN A 7 6.04 33.18 38.58
C GLN A 7 5.96 31.74 39.09
N GLU A 8 4.76 31.19 38.94
CA GLU A 8 4.48 29.76 38.85
C GLU A 8 5.20 29.22 37.61
N GLY A 9 6.47 28.84 37.78
CA GLY A 9 7.26 28.16 36.77
C GLY A 9 6.69 26.77 36.47
N PRO A 10 6.95 26.20 35.28
CA PRO A 10 6.42 24.89 34.92
C PRO A 10 6.99 23.83 35.86
N GLU A 11 6.12 22.99 36.45
CA GLU A 11 6.52 21.80 37.19
C GLU A 11 7.38 20.90 36.30
N GLN A 12 8.68 21.04 36.45
CA GLN A 12 9.67 20.25 35.75
C GLN A 12 9.74 18.91 36.47
N PHE A 13 9.00 17.90 35.99
CA PHE A 13 9.13 16.54 36.50
C PHE A 13 10.57 16.08 36.32
N GLU A 14 11.30 15.92 37.43
CA GLU A 14 12.56 15.20 37.44
C GLU A 14 12.26 13.77 36.96
N ILE A 15 12.68 13.43 35.74
CA ILE A 15 12.64 12.05 35.24
C ILE A 15 13.71 11.29 36.02
N GLY A 16 13.38 10.90 37.25
CA GLY A 16 14.18 10.00 38.05
C GLY A 16 14.43 8.71 37.26
N GLN A 17 15.64 8.15 37.39
CA GLN A 17 15.93 6.87 36.76
C GLN A 17 14.89 5.84 37.21
N PRO A 18 14.25 5.08 36.30
CA PRO A 18 13.17 4.19 36.67
C PRO A 18 13.69 3.12 37.64
N SER A 19 12.94 2.88 38.71
CA SER A 19 13.27 1.89 39.73
C SER A 19 13.39 0.49 39.11
N ARG A 20 14.10 -0.43 39.78
CA ARG A 20 14.27 -1.81 39.31
C ARG A 20 12.95 -2.49 38.99
N GLU A 21 11.89 -2.17 39.73
CA GLU A 21 10.55 -2.71 39.53
C GLU A 21 9.85 -2.10 38.32
N GLN A 22 10.01 -0.79 38.09
CA GLN A 22 9.50 -0.14 36.88
C GLN A 22 10.18 -0.69 35.63
N ARG A 23 11.50 -0.90 35.67
CA ARG A 23 12.24 -1.57 34.59
C ARG A 23 11.72 -2.98 34.33
N LYS A 24 11.37 -3.72 35.40
CA LYS A 24 10.79 -5.06 35.28
C LYS A 24 9.41 -5.02 34.61
N ARG A 25 8.53 -4.09 35.00
CA ARG A 25 7.22 -3.90 34.39
C ARG A 25 7.31 -3.50 32.91
N ILE A 26 8.24 -2.60 32.58
CA ILE A 26 8.50 -2.19 31.19
C ILE A 26 9.05 -3.37 30.37
N ALA A 27 9.96 -4.16 30.93
CA ALA A 27 10.48 -5.35 30.26
C ALA A 27 9.34 -6.37 30.02
N GLU A 28 8.53 -6.64 31.03
CA GLU A 28 7.38 -7.55 30.93
C GLU A 28 6.35 -7.06 29.90
N SER A 29 6.05 -5.76 29.85
CA SER A 29 5.15 -5.19 28.83
C SER A 29 5.72 -5.29 27.42
N LEU A 30 7.03 -5.10 27.26
CA LEU A 30 7.71 -5.26 25.96
C LEU A 30 7.72 -6.73 25.49
N TYR A 31 7.74 -7.70 26.42
CA TYR A 31 7.67 -9.13 26.08
C TYR A 31 6.24 -9.62 25.81
N SER A 32 5.21 -9.01 26.42
CA SER A 32 3.80 -9.32 26.15
C SER A 32 3.32 -8.72 24.83
N ASP A 33 3.80 -7.53 24.49
CA ASP A 33 3.47 -6.83 23.23
C ASP A 33 4.36 -7.31 22.08
N LYS A 34 4.44 -8.62 21.86
CA LYS A 34 4.97 -9.11 20.58
C LYS A 34 4.02 -8.65 19.49
N PRO A 35 4.44 -7.77 18.55
CA PRO A 35 3.58 -7.42 17.44
C PRO A 35 3.18 -8.71 16.73
N LYS A 36 1.88 -8.89 16.46
CA LYS A 36 1.41 -9.99 15.60
C LYS A 36 2.32 -9.96 14.36
N ARG A 37 3.01 -11.07 14.11
CA ARG A 37 3.89 -11.25 12.94
C ARG A 37 3.17 -10.62 11.74
N GLN A 38 3.81 -9.67 11.06
CA GLN A 38 3.20 -9.04 9.88
C GLN A 38 2.85 -10.17 8.92
N LYS A 39 1.55 -10.46 8.79
CA LYS A 39 1.07 -11.46 7.86
C LYS A 39 1.29 -10.88 6.46
N SER A 40 1.90 -11.64 5.57
CA SER A 40 1.99 -11.17 4.19
C SER A 40 0.56 -11.00 3.64
N PRO A 41 0.33 -10.12 2.66
CA PRO A 41 -0.99 -9.99 2.06
C PRO A 41 -1.52 -11.33 1.54
N ALA A 42 -0.64 -12.22 1.06
CA ALA A 42 -1.00 -13.57 0.66
C ALA A 42 -1.53 -14.43 1.81
N ASP A 43 -0.92 -14.33 3.01
CA ASP A 43 -1.35 -15.10 4.19
C ASP A 43 -2.74 -14.69 4.68
N GLU A 44 -3.14 -13.43 4.47
CA GLU A 44 -4.49 -12.97 4.78
C GLU A 44 -5.54 -13.61 3.85
N PHE A 45 -5.27 -13.65 2.55
CA PHE A 45 -6.15 -14.31 1.58
C PHE A 45 -6.24 -15.82 1.81
N GLU A 46 -5.13 -16.47 2.17
CA GLU A 46 -5.12 -17.88 2.55
C GLU A 46 -5.96 -18.11 3.81
N ALA A 47 -5.76 -17.30 4.86
CA ALA A 47 -6.55 -17.41 6.08
C ALA A 47 -8.05 -17.21 5.82
N LEU A 48 -8.42 -16.27 4.94
CA LEU A 48 -9.80 -16.06 4.53
C LEU A 48 -10.36 -17.30 3.81
N ALA A 49 -9.62 -17.85 2.84
CA ALA A 49 -10.03 -19.07 2.16
C ALA A 49 -10.23 -20.24 3.14
N PHE A 50 -9.27 -20.46 4.03
CA PHE A 50 -9.34 -21.52 5.03
C PHE A 50 -10.50 -21.35 6.00
N SER A 51 -10.79 -20.11 6.42
CA SER A 51 -11.92 -19.82 7.30
C SER A 51 -13.26 -20.16 6.65
N ILE A 52 -13.40 -19.89 5.34
CA ILE A 52 -14.59 -20.22 4.57
C ILE A 52 -14.73 -21.74 4.42
N THR A 53 -13.62 -22.45 4.17
CA THR A 53 -13.63 -23.91 3.94
C THR A 53 -13.66 -24.77 5.22
N SER A 54 -13.55 -24.15 6.40
CA SER A 54 -13.41 -24.89 7.66
C SER A 54 -14.69 -25.53 8.21
N GLY A 55 -15.85 -25.25 7.60
CA GLY A 55 -17.16 -25.78 7.99
C GLY A 55 -17.95 -26.35 6.81
N ASP A 56 -19.28 -26.42 6.95
CA ASP A 56 -20.15 -26.78 5.84
C ASP A 56 -20.19 -25.63 4.83
N CYS A 57 -19.67 -25.88 3.62
CA CYS A 57 -19.51 -24.86 2.59
C CYS A 57 -20.50 -25.11 1.45
N SER A 58 -21.23 -24.07 1.06
CA SER A 58 -21.96 -24.06 -0.21
C SER A 58 -21.01 -24.04 -1.41
N ASP A 59 -21.48 -24.44 -2.60
CA ASP A 59 -20.69 -24.36 -3.83
C ASP A 59 -20.26 -22.92 -4.16
N TYR A 60 -21.09 -21.93 -3.78
CA TYR A 60 -20.75 -20.52 -3.89
C TYR A 60 -19.56 -20.14 -2.99
N GLU A 61 -19.57 -20.57 -1.73
CA GLU A 61 -18.49 -20.32 -0.78
C GLU A 61 -17.20 -21.01 -1.19
N ARG A 62 -17.29 -22.23 -1.75
CA ARG A 62 -16.14 -22.93 -2.34
C ARG A 62 -15.53 -22.12 -3.49
N GLY A 63 -16.35 -21.66 -4.44
CA GLY A 63 -15.87 -20.82 -5.55
C GLY A 63 -15.22 -19.52 -5.08
N ARG A 64 -15.76 -18.90 -4.02
CA ARG A 64 -15.19 -17.72 -3.39
C ARG A 64 -13.84 -18.00 -2.72
N ALA A 65 -13.73 -19.10 -1.97
CA ALA A 65 -12.48 -19.51 -1.33
C ALA A 65 -11.39 -19.83 -2.36
N GLU A 66 -11.73 -20.50 -3.46
CA GLU A 66 -10.81 -20.75 -4.58
C GLU A 66 -10.31 -19.45 -5.22
N SER A 67 -11.19 -18.46 -5.39
CA SER A 67 -10.78 -17.14 -5.87
C SER A 67 -9.75 -16.49 -4.93
N TYR A 68 -9.93 -16.61 -3.62
CA TYR A 68 -8.97 -16.08 -2.65
C TYR A 68 -7.63 -16.82 -2.68
N LEU A 69 -7.63 -18.15 -2.83
CA LEU A 69 -6.40 -18.92 -3.01
C LEU A 69 -5.65 -18.54 -4.30
N LYS A 70 -6.37 -18.33 -5.41
CA LYS A 70 -5.78 -17.85 -6.67
C LYS A 70 -5.12 -16.48 -6.49
N THR A 71 -5.77 -15.56 -5.78
CA THR A 71 -5.18 -14.25 -5.49
C THR A 71 -3.94 -14.35 -4.60
N ALA A 72 -3.98 -15.18 -3.55
CA ALA A 72 -2.82 -15.39 -2.67
C ALA A 72 -1.62 -15.95 -3.45
N HIS A 73 -1.87 -16.94 -4.32
CA HIS A 73 -0.86 -17.54 -5.18
C HIS A 73 -0.24 -16.51 -6.14
N SER A 74 -1.07 -15.66 -6.77
CA SER A 74 -0.58 -14.60 -7.65
C SER A 74 0.32 -13.59 -6.91
N ILE A 75 -0.04 -13.24 -5.67
CA ILE A 75 0.77 -12.34 -4.83
C ILE A 75 2.12 -12.99 -4.53
N ARG A 76 2.15 -14.26 -4.11
CA ARG A 76 3.41 -14.98 -3.84
C ARG A 76 4.30 -15.06 -5.07
N GLN A 77 3.75 -15.33 -6.25
CA GLN A 77 4.52 -15.33 -7.49
C GLN A 77 5.12 -13.95 -7.83
N SER A 78 4.41 -12.88 -7.50
CA SER A 78 4.90 -11.52 -7.69
C SER A 78 6.02 -11.14 -6.71
N GLU A 79 5.96 -11.66 -5.48
CA GLU A 79 6.94 -11.41 -4.41
C GLU A 79 8.16 -12.34 -4.49
N GLN A 80 8.05 -13.47 -5.19
CA GLN A 80 9.12 -14.45 -5.27
C GLN A 80 10.34 -13.88 -6.01
N VAL A 81 11.45 -13.69 -5.30
CA VAL A 81 12.71 -13.31 -5.96
C VAL A 81 13.29 -14.56 -6.63
N LEU A 82 13.25 -14.59 -7.97
CA LEU A 82 13.69 -15.77 -8.74
C LEU A 82 15.21 -15.87 -8.86
N SER A 83 15.95 -14.77 -8.76
CA SER A 83 17.42 -14.79 -8.78
C SER A 83 18.04 -13.69 -7.90
N PRO A 84 19.28 -13.89 -7.41
CA PRO A 84 20.03 -12.85 -6.70
C PRO A 84 20.25 -11.58 -7.53
N SER A 85 20.41 -11.70 -8.85
CA SER A 85 20.57 -10.54 -9.74
C SER A 85 19.30 -9.68 -9.78
N ILE A 86 18.11 -10.31 -9.83
CA ILE A 86 16.83 -9.60 -9.79
C ILE A 86 16.64 -8.91 -8.44
N ALA A 87 17.07 -9.53 -7.33
CA ALA A 87 17.03 -8.88 -6.02
C ALA A 87 17.92 -7.63 -5.96
N SER A 88 19.12 -7.70 -6.54
CA SER A 88 20.04 -6.56 -6.58
C SER A 88 19.46 -5.38 -7.37
N VAL A 89 18.94 -5.65 -8.58
CA VAL A 89 18.28 -4.62 -9.40
C VAL A 89 17.03 -4.08 -8.72
N ALA A 90 16.21 -4.92 -8.08
CA ALA A 90 15.04 -4.48 -7.33
C ALA A 90 15.42 -3.55 -6.16
N GLY A 91 16.55 -3.81 -5.48
CA GLY A 91 17.10 -2.90 -4.47
C GLY A 91 17.46 -1.52 -5.06
N GLN A 92 18.15 -1.51 -6.20
CA GLN A 92 18.48 -0.27 -6.93
C GLN A 92 17.23 0.49 -7.38
N VAL A 93 16.20 -0.21 -7.87
CA VAL A 93 14.91 0.40 -8.23
C VAL A 93 14.27 1.10 -7.03
N GLN A 94 14.35 0.51 -5.84
CA GLN A 94 13.83 1.14 -4.62
C GLN A 94 14.64 2.38 -4.21
N GLU A 95 15.95 2.38 -4.40
CA GLU A 95 16.79 3.55 -4.17
C GLU A 95 16.45 4.67 -5.15
N TRP A 96 16.33 4.36 -6.43
CA TRP A 96 15.88 5.30 -7.45
C TRP A 96 14.48 5.84 -7.17
N ALA A 97 13.57 5.01 -6.66
CA ALA A 97 12.23 5.43 -6.27
C ALA A 97 12.28 6.48 -5.16
N LYS A 98 13.14 6.29 -4.15
CA LYS A 98 13.36 7.27 -3.08
C LYS A 98 13.93 8.58 -3.63
N ILE A 99 14.93 8.50 -4.51
CA ILE A 99 15.55 9.67 -5.16
C ILE A 99 14.50 10.46 -5.96
N LYS A 100 13.70 9.77 -6.78
CA LYS A 100 12.63 10.37 -7.60
C LYS A 100 11.34 10.66 -6.82
N LYS A 101 11.32 10.39 -5.50
CA LYS A 101 10.16 10.56 -4.60
C LYS A 101 8.90 9.82 -5.09
N VAL A 102 9.07 8.67 -5.73
CA VAL A 102 8.00 7.80 -6.20
C VAL A 102 7.75 6.70 -5.16
N GLN A 103 6.49 6.46 -4.83
CA GLN A 103 6.11 5.40 -3.89
C GLN A 103 6.04 4.06 -4.63
N ILE A 104 7.12 3.29 -4.58
CA ILE A 104 7.21 1.95 -5.18
C ILE A 104 7.31 0.90 -4.08
N SER A 105 6.32 0.00 -4.05
CA SER A 105 6.32 -1.13 -3.13
C SER A 105 7.36 -2.18 -3.51
N LYS A 106 7.73 -3.05 -2.56
CA LYS A 106 8.66 -4.16 -2.81
C LYS A 106 8.24 -5.09 -3.97
N PRO A 107 6.99 -5.57 -4.07
CA PRO A 107 6.58 -6.40 -5.22
C PRO A 107 6.65 -5.63 -6.55
N GLN A 108 6.31 -4.35 -6.56
CA GLN A 108 6.45 -3.51 -7.77
C GLN A 108 7.91 -3.35 -8.19
N ALA A 109 8.84 -3.18 -7.25
CA ALA A 109 10.26 -3.11 -7.55
C ALA A 109 10.79 -4.43 -8.15
N ILE A 110 10.31 -5.57 -7.67
CA ILE A 110 10.63 -6.89 -8.23
C ILE A 110 10.06 -7.02 -9.66
N GLN A 111 8.82 -6.58 -9.90
CA GLN A 111 8.23 -6.58 -11.24
C GLN A 111 9.03 -5.70 -12.22
N LEU A 112 9.43 -4.51 -11.79
CA LEU A 112 10.29 -3.61 -12.57
C LEU A 112 11.64 -4.25 -12.88
N ALA A 113 12.27 -4.89 -11.90
CA ALA A 113 13.54 -5.60 -12.08
C ALA A 113 13.44 -6.81 -13.03
N ARG A 114 12.25 -7.42 -13.17
CA ARG A 114 11.98 -8.47 -14.16
C ARG A 114 11.77 -7.91 -15.59
N GLY A 115 11.79 -6.59 -15.75
CA GLY A 115 11.55 -5.91 -17.03
C GLY A 115 10.08 -5.63 -17.32
N ASN A 116 9.18 -5.86 -16.35
CA ASN A 116 7.77 -5.50 -16.50
C ASN A 116 7.57 -4.00 -16.27
N GLU A 117 6.51 -3.47 -16.87
CA GLU A 117 6.05 -2.11 -16.61
C GLU A 117 5.17 -2.06 -15.36
N VAL A 118 5.33 -1.00 -14.57
CA VAL A 118 4.49 -0.75 -13.38
C VAL A 118 3.89 0.64 -13.46
N THR A 119 2.57 0.69 -13.33
CA THR A 119 1.80 1.94 -13.20
C THR A 119 1.85 2.40 -11.75
N VAL A 120 2.35 3.62 -11.53
CA VAL A 120 2.26 4.30 -10.23
C VAL A 120 1.58 5.63 -10.45
N LEU A 121 0.40 5.80 -9.85
CA LEU A 121 -0.51 6.92 -10.10
C LEU A 121 -0.85 7.03 -11.59
N ASP A 122 -0.36 8.09 -12.24
CA ASP A 122 -0.67 8.40 -13.64
C ASP A 122 0.43 7.95 -14.61
N THR A 123 1.58 7.54 -14.11
CA THR A 123 2.78 7.29 -14.94
C THR A 123 3.14 5.81 -14.96
N VAL A 124 3.48 5.33 -16.15
CA VAL A 124 4.00 3.99 -16.37
C VAL A 124 5.51 4.06 -16.27
N TYR A 125 6.08 3.29 -15.33
CA TYR A 125 7.52 3.17 -15.13
C TYR A 125 8.02 1.84 -15.67
N GLN A 126 9.26 1.88 -16.16
CA GLN A 126 10.06 0.71 -16.49
C GLN A 126 11.44 0.88 -15.83
N ALA A 127 12.07 -0.21 -15.38
CA ALA A 127 13.42 -0.12 -14.85
C ALA A 127 14.45 -0.46 -15.93
N HIS A 128 15.58 0.25 -15.91
CA HIS A 128 16.74 -0.12 -16.69
C HIS A 128 17.28 -1.48 -16.20
N PRO A 129 17.49 -2.47 -17.09
CA PRO A 129 17.73 -3.87 -16.70
C PRO A 129 19.05 -4.09 -15.95
N VAL A 130 20.00 -3.15 -16.04
CA VAL A 130 21.34 -3.28 -15.43
C VAL A 130 21.54 -2.33 -14.24
N THR A 131 20.95 -1.14 -14.27
CA THR A 131 21.20 -0.07 -13.28
C THR A 131 20.03 0.15 -12.33
N GLY A 132 18.87 -0.45 -12.63
CA GLY A 132 17.64 -0.24 -11.87
C GLY A 132 17.07 1.17 -11.96
N GLU A 133 17.58 2.02 -12.88
CA GLU A 133 17.05 3.38 -13.02
C GLU A 133 15.58 3.35 -13.49
N LEU A 134 14.74 4.14 -12.81
CA LEU A 134 13.34 4.32 -13.18
C LEU A 134 13.21 5.23 -14.42
N ILE A 135 12.76 4.65 -15.52
CA ILE A 135 12.46 5.32 -16.78
C ILE A 135 10.94 5.48 -16.89
N VAL A 136 10.48 6.66 -17.30
CA VAL A 136 9.06 6.89 -17.61
C VAL A 136 8.79 6.33 -19.00
N ALA A 137 8.10 5.19 -19.06
CA ALA A 137 7.70 4.55 -20.31
C ALA A 137 6.45 5.21 -20.92
N GLY A 138 5.59 5.78 -20.07
CA GLY A 138 4.38 6.45 -20.55
C GLY A 138 3.45 6.91 -19.44
N VAL A 139 2.18 7.02 -19.80
CA VAL A 139 1.10 7.53 -18.95
C VAL A 139 -0.06 6.56 -19.02
N ASP A 140 -0.70 6.31 -17.88
CA ASP A 140 -1.82 5.38 -17.79
C ASP A 140 -3.03 5.91 -18.58
N ARG A 141 -3.35 5.24 -19.68
CA ARG A 141 -4.37 5.67 -20.67
C ARG A 141 -5.81 5.32 -20.28
N PRO A 142 -6.11 4.16 -19.66
CA PRO A 142 -7.48 3.75 -19.35
C PRO A 142 -8.23 4.72 -18.45
N TRP A 143 -7.66 5.16 -17.31
CA TRP A 143 -8.37 6.06 -16.40
C TRP A 143 -8.61 7.44 -17.03
N ARG A 144 -7.68 7.95 -17.84
CA ARG A 144 -7.87 9.20 -18.60
C ARG A 144 -9.01 9.09 -19.59
N LYS A 145 -9.12 7.96 -20.30
CA LYS A 145 -10.27 7.69 -21.19
C LYS A 145 -11.57 7.64 -20.40
N THR A 146 -11.59 6.99 -19.24
CA THR A 146 -12.78 6.94 -18.37
C THR A 146 -13.20 8.33 -17.92
N LEU A 147 -12.26 9.18 -17.49
CA LEU A 147 -12.54 10.55 -17.07
C LEU A 147 -13.05 11.42 -18.23
N ALA A 148 -12.43 11.29 -19.40
CA ALA A 148 -12.86 11.98 -20.62
C ALA A 148 -14.30 11.58 -20.98
N ASN A 149 -14.57 10.27 -21.03
CA ASN A 149 -15.89 9.70 -21.31
C ASN A 149 -16.94 10.23 -20.33
N HIS A 150 -16.64 10.23 -19.04
CA HIS A 150 -17.51 10.78 -18.00
C HIS A 150 -17.86 12.25 -18.28
N LYS A 151 -16.86 13.09 -18.56
CA LYS A 151 -17.08 14.52 -18.89
C LYS A 151 -17.93 14.69 -20.15
N THR A 152 -17.69 13.91 -21.20
CA THR A 152 -18.54 13.94 -22.40
C THR A 152 -19.98 13.53 -22.09
N ASN A 153 -20.17 12.48 -21.29
CA ASN A 153 -21.51 12.02 -20.89
C ASN A 153 -22.25 13.07 -20.06
N GLU A 154 -21.54 13.76 -19.17
CA GLU A 154 -22.08 14.87 -18.39
C GLU A 154 -22.55 16.01 -19.31
N LEU A 155 -21.71 16.45 -20.25
CA LEU A 155 -22.06 17.49 -21.23
C LEU A 155 -23.26 17.09 -22.10
N LEU A 156 -23.28 15.84 -22.59
CA LEU A 156 -24.42 15.30 -23.35
C LEU A 156 -25.70 15.29 -22.51
N SER A 157 -25.61 14.94 -21.23
CA SER A 157 -26.77 14.94 -20.33
C SER A 157 -27.31 16.37 -20.09
N ARG A 158 -26.42 17.36 -19.96
CA ARG A 158 -26.79 18.77 -19.81
C ARG A 158 -27.44 19.31 -21.09
N TRP A 159 -26.85 19.00 -22.25
CA TRP A 159 -27.40 19.38 -23.54
C TRP A 159 -28.78 18.78 -23.81
N LYS A 160 -28.98 17.49 -23.51
CA LYS A 160 -30.30 16.83 -23.63
C LYS A 160 -31.35 17.47 -22.74
N LYS A 161 -30.98 17.90 -21.52
CA LYS A 161 -31.89 18.59 -20.60
C LYS A 161 -32.26 20.01 -21.05
N SER A 162 -31.37 20.70 -21.77
CA SER A 162 -31.62 22.05 -22.27
C SER A 162 -32.43 22.08 -23.57
N GLN A 163 -32.65 20.93 -24.22
CA GLN A 163 -33.53 20.87 -25.38
C GLN A 163 -34.96 21.22 -24.94
N PRO A 164 -35.62 22.18 -25.60
CA PRO A 164 -37.01 22.49 -25.28
C PRO A 164 -37.83 21.22 -25.51
N LYS A 165 -38.59 20.80 -24.49
CA LYS A 165 -39.61 19.77 -24.68
C LYS A 165 -40.57 20.34 -25.73
N GLY A 166 -40.58 19.74 -26.91
CA GLY A 166 -41.46 20.15 -28.00
C GLY A 166 -42.86 20.32 -27.45
N LYS A 167 -43.37 21.56 -27.49
CA LYS A 167 -44.79 21.82 -27.33
C LYS A 167 -45.44 21.22 -28.59
N ALA A 168 -46.06 20.06 -28.42
CA ALA A 168 -47.09 19.57 -29.33
C ALA A 168 -48.30 20.52 -29.25
#